data_AF-A0A954M6P1-F1
#
_entry.id   AF-A0A954M6P1-F1
#
_cell.length_a   1.000
_cell.length_b   1.000
_cell.length_c   1.000
_cell.angle_alpha   90.00
_cell.angle_beta   90.00
_cell.angle_gamma   90.00
#
_symmetry.space_group_name_H-M   'P 1'
#
loop_
_entity.id
_entity.type
_entity.pdbx_description
1 polymer ?
#
loop_
_entity_poly.entity_id
_entity_poly.type
_entity_poly.pdbx_seq_one_letter_code
_entity_poly.pdbx_strand_id
1 'polypeptide(L)'
;MADQSYTLPPLGQNPSTTAAGTTPGSFAKRPEIKPGAEGRYTYASPDTPGMPEPSDNTAWNFLPEGWSTATQSPGFDTSQSAPQCPSTASTGPLAKHEFLQSDGTTRIVHCPADFTPSTQLEHARLGIITPEMQRVAEREPHLTPAQVRDEVAAGRMVIPANKVHLQYQLDPMAIGRASKTKVNANMGASPVSSGTDEEVIKLKWAERW
;
A
#
# COMPACT_ATOMS: atom_id res chain seq x y z
N MET A 1 1.45 36.21 -10.29
CA MET A 1 0.26 35.34 -10.50
C MET A 1 -0.33 35.10 -9.13
N ALA A 2 -1.61 35.40 -8.94
CA ALA A 2 -2.23 35.42 -7.62
C ALA A 2 -2.20 34.03 -6.98
N ASP A 3 -1.68 33.97 -5.75
CA ASP A 3 -1.77 32.83 -4.85
C ASP A 3 -3.25 32.65 -4.46
N GLN A 4 -3.99 31.90 -5.28
CA GLN A 4 -5.33 31.47 -4.93
C GLN A 4 -5.19 30.27 -3.99
N SER A 5 -5.14 30.56 -2.69
CA SER A 5 -5.27 29.55 -1.64
C SER A 5 -6.64 28.89 -1.74
N TYR A 6 -6.72 27.77 -2.47
CA TYR A 6 -7.94 26.99 -2.54
C TYR A 6 -8.18 26.34 -1.16
N THR A 7 -9.22 26.79 -0.46
CA THR A 7 -9.60 26.17 0.80
C THR A 7 -10.31 24.86 0.47
N LEU A 8 -9.69 23.73 0.82
CA LEU A 8 -10.33 22.43 0.65
C LEU A 8 -11.66 22.41 1.42
N PRO A 9 -12.72 21.81 0.86
CA PRO A 9 -13.98 21.66 1.56
C PRO A 9 -13.76 20.90 2.87
N PRO A 10 -14.51 21.23 3.94
CA PRO A 10 -14.40 20.53 5.20
C PRO A 10 -14.68 19.04 4.98
N LEU A 11 -13.68 18.20 5.32
CA LEU A 11 -13.79 16.75 5.24
C LEU A 11 -14.94 16.28 6.16
N GLY A 12 -15.94 15.62 5.59
CA GLY A 12 -17.00 14.92 6.34
C GLY A 12 -18.30 15.70 6.58
N GLN A 13 -18.46 16.91 6.05
CA GLN A 13 -19.76 17.60 6.08
C GLN A 13 -20.59 17.20 4.86
N ASN A 14 -21.88 16.87 5.10
CA ASN A 14 -22.84 16.54 4.07
C ASN A 14 -23.22 17.81 3.28
N PRO A 15 -22.93 17.93 1.97
CA PRO A 15 -23.30 19.07 1.12
C PRO A 15 -24.79 19.09 0.78
N SER A 16 -25.57 18.08 1.19
CA SER A 16 -27.01 18.06 1.00
C SER A 16 -27.71 19.07 1.92
N THR A 17 -28.42 20.00 1.31
CA THR A 17 -29.31 20.95 1.98
C THR A 17 -30.43 20.28 2.79
N THR A 18 -30.73 19.00 2.54
CA THR A 18 -31.85 18.26 3.14
C THR A 18 -31.42 17.06 3.98
N ALA A 19 -30.11 16.89 4.27
CA ALA A 19 -29.54 15.72 4.95
C ALA A 19 -29.85 14.35 4.31
N ALA A 20 -30.51 14.32 3.15
CA ALA A 20 -30.88 13.11 2.41
C ALA A 20 -29.78 12.65 1.43
N GLY A 21 -28.86 13.53 1.05
CA GLY A 21 -27.72 13.16 0.22
C GLY A 21 -26.66 12.48 1.07
N THR A 22 -26.37 11.21 0.82
CA THR A 22 -25.13 10.60 1.32
C THR A 22 -23.98 11.04 0.44
N THR A 23 -22.95 11.69 1.01
CA THR A 23 -21.71 11.89 0.26
C THR A 23 -20.88 10.61 0.21
N PRO A 24 -20.16 10.35 -0.89
CA PRO A 24 -19.15 9.29 -0.90
C PRO A 24 -18.10 9.45 0.21
N GLY A 25 -17.79 10.69 0.61
CA GLY A 25 -16.82 11.00 1.66
C GLY A 25 -17.30 10.87 3.10
N SER A 26 -18.61 10.80 3.37
CA SER A 26 -19.14 10.66 4.75
C SER A 26 -18.94 9.26 5.33
N PHE A 27 -18.54 8.30 4.49
CA PHE A 27 -18.29 6.90 4.86
C PHE A 27 -16.81 6.51 4.74
N ALA A 28 -15.87 7.45 4.75
CA ALA A 28 -14.44 7.11 4.71
C ALA A 28 -13.81 7.27 6.11
N LYS A 29 -13.48 6.15 6.79
CA LYS A 29 -12.60 6.21 7.97
C LYS A 29 -11.27 6.86 7.58
N ARG A 30 -10.57 7.52 8.50
CA ARG A 30 -9.17 7.88 8.23
C ARG A 30 -8.35 6.61 7.92
N PRO A 31 -7.34 6.66 7.04
CA PRO A 31 -6.41 5.55 6.90
C PRO A 31 -5.73 5.30 8.25
N GLU A 32 -5.75 4.06 8.69
CA GLU A 32 -5.13 3.64 9.94
C GLU A 32 -4.07 2.60 9.61
N ILE A 33 -2.81 2.96 9.87
CA ILE A 33 -1.66 2.11 9.56
C ILE A 33 -1.49 1.16 10.73
N LYS A 34 -2.07 -0.03 10.57
CA LYS A 34 -2.06 -1.08 11.59
C LYS A 34 -1.88 -2.45 10.95
N PRO A 35 -1.26 -3.41 11.66
CA PRO A 35 -1.08 -4.75 11.16
C PRO A 35 -2.43 -5.47 11.03
N GLY A 36 -2.42 -6.54 10.23
CA GLY A 36 -3.52 -7.48 10.16
C GLY A 36 -4.86 -6.83 9.83
N ALA A 37 -5.89 -7.31 10.53
CA ALA A 37 -7.28 -7.00 10.24
C ALA A 37 -7.67 -5.57 10.69
N GLU A 38 -6.93 -4.91 11.59
CA GLU A 38 -7.27 -3.54 12.04
C GLU A 38 -7.04 -2.50 10.94
N GLY A 39 -5.94 -2.64 10.17
CA GLY A 39 -5.64 -1.73 9.05
C GLY A 39 -6.48 -1.96 7.79
N ARG A 40 -7.44 -2.90 7.82
CA ARG A 40 -8.23 -3.30 6.64
C ARG A 40 -9.36 -2.33 6.29
N TYR A 41 -9.81 -1.54 7.26
CA TYR A 41 -11.04 -0.78 7.11
C TYR A 41 -10.86 0.38 6.13
N THR A 42 -11.41 0.19 4.93
CA THR A 42 -11.37 1.16 3.82
C THR A 42 -12.59 2.08 3.80
N TYR A 43 -13.67 1.70 4.48
CA TYR A 43 -14.91 2.48 4.59
C TYR A 43 -15.41 2.45 6.05
N ALA A 44 -15.88 3.60 6.53
CA ALA A 44 -16.80 3.70 7.65
C ALA A 44 -18.20 3.36 7.12
N SER A 45 -18.55 2.08 7.08
CA SER A 45 -19.97 1.73 7.03
C SER A 45 -20.36 0.87 8.23
N PRO A 46 -20.10 1.33 9.48
CA PRO A 46 -20.66 0.63 10.64
C PRO A 46 -22.20 0.71 10.66
N ASP A 47 -22.80 1.62 9.90
CA ASP A 47 -24.21 1.99 10.03
C ASP A 47 -25.11 1.55 8.87
N THR A 48 -24.64 0.74 7.90
CA THR A 48 -25.56 0.14 6.91
C THR A 48 -26.10 -1.17 7.47
N PRO A 49 -27.37 -1.23 7.94
CA PRO A 49 -27.91 -2.44 8.53
C PRO A 49 -27.86 -3.59 7.52
N GLY A 50 -27.19 -4.69 7.88
CA GLY A 50 -27.08 -5.88 7.03
C GLY A 50 -25.88 -5.91 6.06
N MET A 51 -24.96 -4.93 6.08
CA MET A 51 -23.70 -5.07 5.33
C MET A 51 -22.78 -6.08 6.06
N PRO A 52 -22.22 -7.09 5.37
CA PRO A 52 -21.24 -7.99 5.98
C PRO A 52 -19.93 -7.25 6.31
N GLU A 53 -19.28 -7.67 7.39
CA GLU A 53 -17.96 -7.15 7.77
C GLU A 53 -16.90 -7.46 6.70
N PRO A 54 -15.91 -6.57 6.50
CA PRO A 54 -14.76 -6.88 5.65
C PRO A 54 -13.99 -8.10 6.19
N SER A 55 -13.54 -8.96 5.28
CA SER A 55 -12.77 -10.17 5.60
C SER A 55 -11.54 -9.86 6.46
N ASP A 56 -11.24 -10.70 7.44
CA ASP A 56 -10.02 -10.58 8.27
C ASP A 56 -8.73 -10.94 7.52
N ASN A 57 -8.85 -11.46 6.29
CA ASN A 57 -7.70 -11.85 5.49
C ASN A 57 -6.97 -10.63 4.93
N THR A 58 -5.65 -10.64 5.02
CA THR A 58 -4.74 -9.69 4.41
C THR A 58 -3.88 -10.37 3.35
N ALA A 59 -3.02 -9.64 2.63
CA ALA A 59 -2.08 -10.27 1.69
C ALA A 59 -1.12 -11.27 2.37
N TRP A 60 -1.00 -11.24 3.71
CA TRP A 60 -0.26 -12.24 4.48
C TRP A 60 -0.95 -13.60 4.57
N ASN A 61 -2.25 -13.67 4.29
CA ASN A 61 -3.01 -14.93 4.22
C ASN A 61 -2.91 -15.59 2.84
N PHE A 62 -2.42 -14.87 1.83
CA PHE A 62 -2.26 -15.32 0.45
C PHE A 62 -0.78 -15.37 0.08
N LEU A 63 -0.03 -16.19 0.83
CA LEU A 63 1.39 -16.42 0.58
C LEU A 63 1.58 -17.54 -0.47
N PRO A 64 2.65 -17.48 -1.30
CA PRO A 64 2.99 -18.57 -2.21
C PRO A 64 3.30 -19.88 -1.48
N GLU A 65 3.34 -20.98 -2.21
CA GLU A 65 3.77 -22.27 -1.65
C GLU A 65 5.20 -22.18 -1.08
N GLY A 66 5.44 -22.84 0.06
CA GLY A 66 6.71 -22.80 0.79
C GLY A 66 6.93 -21.53 1.63
N TRP A 67 5.98 -20.59 1.63
CA TRP A 67 6.04 -19.41 2.48
C TRP A 67 5.15 -19.55 3.71
N SER A 68 5.61 -19.03 4.85
CA SER A 68 4.79 -18.90 6.06
C SER A 68 5.16 -17.66 6.85
N THR A 69 4.27 -17.21 7.73
CA THR A 69 4.51 -16.03 8.57
C THR A 69 3.93 -16.20 9.96
N ALA A 70 4.60 -15.60 10.94
CA ALA A 70 4.13 -15.46 12.31
C ALA A 70 4.36 -14.02 12.79
N THR A 71 3.57 -13.58 13.77
CA THR A 71 3.75 -12.27 14.42
C THR A 71 3.93 -12.50 15.92
N GLN A 72 4.91 -11.84 16.51
CA GLN A 72 5.19 -11.87 17.94
C GLN A 72 4.91 -10.49 18.55
N SER A 73 4.10 -10.46 19.61
CA SER A 73 3.81 -9.24 20.35
C SER A 73 4.99 -8.84 21.23
N PRO A 74 5.27 -7.53 21.41
CA PRO A 74 6.33 -7.07 22.29
C PRO A 74 6.04 -7.50 23.74
N GLY A 75 6.96 -8.28 24.33
CA GLY A 75 6.94 -8.61 25.76
C GLY A 75 6.36 -9.96 26.17
N PHE A 76 6.01 -10.85 25.22
CA PHE A 76 5.65 -12.25 25.53
C PHE A 76 6.56 -13.22 24.80
N ASP A 77 7.51 -13.80 25.54
CA ASP A 77 8.23 -15.00 25.09
C ASP A 77 7.28 -16.18 25.26
N THR A 78 6.64 -16.61 24.18
CA THR A 78 5.85 -17.85 24.22
C THR A 78 5.98 -18.62 22.92
N SER A 79 6.63 -19.77 23.07
CA SER A 79 6.51 -20.99 22.27
C SER A 79 5.05 -21.46 22.14
N GLN A 80 4.19 -20.69 21.47
CA GLN A 80 2.84 -21.10 21.10
C GLN A 80 2.67 -21.01 19.58
N SER A 81 2.66 -22.20 18.99
CA SER A 81 2.42 -22.51 17.59
C SER A 81 1.10 -21.91 17.10
N ALA A 82 1.19 -21.08 16.05
CA ALA A 82 0.07 -20.60 15.25
C ALA A 82 -0.67 -21.77 14.56
N PRO A 83 -1.94 -21.57 14.12
CA PRO A 83 -2.70 -22.60 13.45
C PRO A 83 -1.99 -23.00 12.15
N GLN A 84 -1.61 -24.28 12.06
CA GLN A 84 -0.99 -24.84 10.87
C GLN A 84 -2.04 -24.90 9.75
N CYS A 85 -1.87 -24.08 8.71
CA CYS A 85 -2.44 -24.42 7.41
C CYS A 85 -1.83 -25.75 6.95
N PRO A 86 -2.57 -26.62 6.24
CA PRO A 86 -2.00 -27.84 5.68
C PRO A 86 -1.07 -27.46 4.53
N SER A 87 0.19 -27.15 4.83
CA SER A 87 1.23 -26.99 3.81
C SER A 87 1.64 -28.37 3.35
N THR A 88 1.39 -28.69 2.08
CA THR A 88 2.18 -29.68 1.35
C THR A 88 3.66 -29.37 1.60
N ALA A 89 4.38 -30.33 2.14
CA ALA A 89 5.76 -30.17 2.59
C ALA A 89 6.67 -29.79 1.41
N SER A 90 7.14 -28.55 1.37
CA SER A 90 8.31 -28.19 0.56
C SER A 90 9.55 -28.71 1.27
N THR A 91 10.14 -29.80 0.79
CA THR A 91 11.30 -30.52 1.36
C THR A 91 12.63 -29.75 1.27
N GLY A 92 12.62 -28.44 0.96
CA GLY A 92 13.81 -27.60 0.78
C GLY A 92 14.22 -26.81 2.04
N PRO A 93 15.47 -26.31 2.11
CA PRO A 93 15.88 -25.40 3.19
C PRO A 93 15.06 -24.10 3.16
N LEU A 94 14.58 -23.67 4.32
CA LEU A 94 13.83 -22.42 4.50
C LEU A 94 14.73 -21.34 5.11
N ALA A 95 14.72 -20.13 4.53
CA ALA A 95 15.31 -18.95 5.13
C ALA A 95 14.31 -18.29 6.08
N LYS A 96 14.80 -17.82 7.25
CA LYS A 96 14.03 -17.07 8.24
C LYS A 96 14.38 -15.58 8.13
N HIS A 97 13.36 -14.74 7.94
CA HIS A 97 13.46 -13.29 7.96
C HIS A 97 12.66 -12.74 9.14
N GLU A 98 13.27 -11.90 9.97
CA GLU A 98 12.66 -11.33 11.15
C GLU A 98 12.87 -9.82 11.16
N PHE A 99 11.79 -9.05 11.33
CA PHE A 99 11.86 -7.59 11.32
C PHE A 99 10.80 -6.94 12.20
N LEU A 100 11.15 -5.77 12.74
CA LEU A 100 10.26 -4.93 13.52
C LEU A 100 9.29 -4.19 12.59
N GLN A 101 8.00 -4.31 12.86
CA GLN A 101 6.92 -3.55 12.22
C GLN A 101 6.81 -2.15 12.83
N SER A 102 6.16 -1.23 12.10
CA SER A 102 5.98 0.17 12.50
C SER A 102 5.14 0.37 13.77
N ASP A 103 4.39 -0.64 14.19
CA ASP A 103 3.60 -0.68 15.42
C ASP A 103 4.36 -1.28 16.63
N GLY A 104 5.60 -1.72 16.44
CA GLY A 104 6.42 -2.36 17.47
C GLY A 104 6.26 -3.89 17.58
N THR A 105 5.43 -4.52 16.74
CA THR A 105 5.36 -5.99 16.66
C THR A 105 6.51 -6.55 15.82
N THR A 106 6.96 -7.77 16.12
CA THR A 106 7.98 -8.44 15.32
C THR A 106 7.31 -9.43 14.38
N ARG A 107 7.58 -9.31 13.08
CA ARG A 107 7.11 -10.27 12.07
C ARG A 107 8.22 -11.22 11.69
N ILE A 108 7.89 -12.51 11.66
CA ILE A 108 8.76 -13.59 11.20
C ILE A 108 8.16 -14.12 9.90
N VAL A 109 8.99 -14.27 8.88
CA VAL A 109 8.62 -14.82 7.56
C VAL A 109 9.60 -15.93 7.22
N HIS A 110 9.06 -17.07 6.81
CA HIS A 110 9.82 -18.16 6.23
C HIS A 110 9.56 -18.19 4.73
N CYS A 111 10.63 -18.31 3.94
CA CYS A 111 10.57 -18.49 2.50
C CYS A 111 11.61 -19.52 2.05
N PRO A 112 11.52 -20.06 0.82
CA PRO A 112 12.57 -20.91 0.26
C PRO A 112 13.95 -20.21 0.31
N ALA A 113 15.00 -20.93 0.68
CA ALA A 113 16.33 -20.33 0.91
C ALA A 113 17.01 -19.80 -0.37
N ASP A 114 16.58 -20.27 -1.54
CA ASP A 114 17.04 -19.83 -2.86
C ASP A 114 16.23 -18.65 -3.42
N PHE A 115 15.21 -18.18 -2.70
CA PHE A 115 14.35 -17.10 -3.15
C PHE A 115 15.10 -15.77 -3.20
N THR A 116 15.05 -15.10 -4.36
CA THR A 116 15.62 -13.75 -4.56
C THR A 116 14.49 -12.75 -4.84
N PRO A 117 14.31 -11.72 -3.99
CA PRO A 117 13.25 -10.73 -4.20
C PRO A 117 13.57 -9.85 -5.42
N SER A 118 12.54 -9.54 -6.19
CA SER A 118 12.64 -8.74 -7.41
C SER A 118 11.69 -7.53 -7.42
N THR A 119 10.54 -7.66 -6.78
CA THR A 119 9.48 -6.65 -6.71
C THR A 119 9.45 -5.96 -5.34
N GLN A 120 8.83 -4.78 -5.26
CA GLN A 120 8.71 -4.03 -4.01
C GLN A 120 7.92 -4.81 -2.94
N LEU A 121 6.92 -5.61 -3.34
CA LEU A 121 6.17 -6.49 -2.45
C LEU A 121 7.06 -7.57 -1.81
N GLU A 122 7.92 -8.20 -2.60
CA GLU A 122 8.81 -9.26 -2.12
C GLU A 122 9.85 -8.70 -1.16
N HIS A 123 10.48 -7.57 -1.49
CA HIS A 123 11.40 -6.89 -0.58
C HIS A 123 10.71 -6.52 0.74
N ALA A 124 9.50 -5.96 0.66
CA ALA A 124 8.72 -5.58 1.84
C ALA A 124 8.39 -6.78 2.73
N ARG A 125 8.00 -7.92 2.13
CA ARG A 125 7.70 -9.16 2.85
C ARG A 125 8.91 -9.76 3.56
N LEU A 126 10.11 -9.54 3.04
CA LEU A 126 11.36 -9.93 3.69
C LEU A 126 11.88 -8.91 4.73
N GLY A 127 11.11 -7.84 4.98
CA GLY A 127 11.47 -6.80 5.95
C GLY A 127 12.41 -5.72 5.40
N ILE A 128 12.77 -5.79 4.12
CA ILE A 128 13.74 -4.91 3.49
C ILE A 128 13.06 -3.60 3.10
N ILE A 129 13.60 -2.48 3.59
CA ILE A 129 13.23 -1.13 3.16
C ILE A 129 14.10 -0.78 1.95
N THR A 130 13.47 -0.61 0.79
CA THR A 130 14.17 -0.27 -0.45
C THR A 130 14.39 1.24 -0.57
N PRO A 131 15.32 1.70 -1.45
CA PRO A 131 15.47 3.11 -1.76
C PRO A 131 14.17 3.76 -2.27
N GLU A 132 13.33 3.01 -2.99
CA GLU A 132 12.04 3.51 -3.47
C GLU A 132 11.05 3.75 -2.32
N MET A 133 11.02 2.87 -1.31
CA MET A 133 10.20 3.07 -0.10
C MET A 133 10.68 4.28 0.71
N GLN A 134 12.00 4.45 0.83
CA GLN A 134 12.60 5.63 1.47
C GLN A 134 12.19 6.91 0.72
N ARG A 135 12.30 6.91 -0.61
CA ARG A 135 11.95 8.05 -1.44
C ARG A 135 10.46 8.39 -1.37
N VAL A 136 9.58 7.39 -1.28
CA VAL A 136 8.15 7.60 -1.03
C VAL A 136 7.91 8.30 0.30
N ALA A 137 8.59 7.87 1.38
CA ALA A 137 8.45 8.49 2.70
C ALA A 137 8.94 9.95 2.71
N GLU A 138 9.98 10.29 1.93
CA GLU A 138 10.39 11.69 1.74
C GLU A 138 9.31 12.55 1.07
N ARG A 139 8.58 11.98 0.11
CA ARG A 139 7.48 12.67 -0.60
C ARG A 139 6.20 12.76 0.24
N GLU A 140 6.02 11.82 1.16
CA GLU A 140 4.87 11.71 2.06
C GLU A 140 5.36 11.79 3.51
N PRO A 141 5.77 12.97 4.00
CA PRO A 141 6.44 13.12 5.30
C PRO A 141 5.57 12.74 6.51
N HIS A 142 4.29 12.48 6.31
CA HIS A 142 3.39 11.91 7.32
C HIS A 142 3.51 10.38 7.45
N LEU A 143 4.32 9.72 6.62
CA LEU A 143 4.60 8.28 6.63
C LEU A 143 6.09 8.04 6.87
N THR A 144 6.40 7.04 7.70
CA THR A 144 7.77 6.54 7.84
C THR A 144 8.09 5.47 6.78
N PRO A 145 9.37 5.22 6.44
CA PRO A 145 9.75 4.13 5.54
C PRO A 145 9.26 2.76 6.03
N ALA A 146 9.23 2.53 7.34
CA ALA A 146 8.70 1.30 7.93
C ALA A 146 7.18 1.16 7.72
N GLN A 147 6.42 2.25 7.85
CA GLN A 147 4.99 2.26 7.57
C GLN A 147 4.70 2.00 6.08
N VAL A 148 5.49 2.60 5.18
CA VAL A 148 5.40 2.33 3.73
C VAL A 148 5.66 0.84 3.46
N ARG A 149 6.74 0.28 4.00
CA ARG A 149 7.06 -1.15 3.88
C ARG A 149 5.91 -2.03 4.39
N ASP A 150 5.35 -1.73 5.56
CA ASP A 150 4.28 -2.53 6.15
C ASP A 150 2.99 -2.52 5.30
N GLU A 151 2.61 -1.36 4.76
CA GLU A 151 1.46 -1.24 3.86
C GLU A 151 1.71 -1.98 2.52
N VAL A 152 2.94 -1.91 1.99
CA VAL A 152 3.32 -2.65 0.79
C VAL A 152 3.30 -4.15 1.06
N ALA A 153 3.87 -4.63 2.17
CA ALA A 153 3.89 -6.04 2.53
C ALA A 153 2.49 -6.62 2.81
N ALA A 154 1.60 -5.80 3.38
CA ALA A 154 0.19 -6.13 3.60
C ALA A 154 -0.68 -6.04 2.33
N GLY A 155 -0.11 -5.60 1.20
CA GLY A 155 -0.81 -5.48 -0.09
C GLY A 155 -1.83 -4.34 -0.16
N ARG A 156 -1.74 -3.35 0.74
CA ARG A 156 -2.62 -2.17 0.79
C ARG A 156 -2.03 -0.95 0.09
N MET A 157 -0.75 -1.02 -0.26
CA MET A 157 -0.02 0.01 -0.99
C MET A 157 0.86 -0.64 -2.05
N VAL A 158 1.00 0.04 -3.19
CA VAL A 158 1.89 -0.38 -4.27
C VAL A 158 2.81 0.76 -4.67
N ILE A 159 4.03 0.41 -5.08
CA ILE A 159 5.02 1.33 -5.64
C ILE A 159 5.34 0.85 -7.07
N PRO A 160 4.72 1.44 -8.11
CA PRO A 160 5.01 1.09 -9.49
C PRO A 160 6.42 1.57 -9.87
N ALA A 161 7.40 0.70 -9.70
CA ALA A 161 8.81 1.01 -9.95
C ALA A 161 9.45 -0.11 -10.78
N ASN A 162 9.18 -0.11 -12.08
CA ASN A 162 9.86 -1.02 -13.01
C ASN A 162 11.36 -0.68 -13.05
N LYS A 163 12.23 -1.69 -12.89
CA LYS A 163 13.69 -1.56 -12.90
C LYS A 163 14.24 -0.83 -14.13
N VAL A 164 13.63 -1.02 -15.30
CA VAL A 164 14.02 -0.32 -16.54
C VAL A 164 13.67 1.17 -16.44
N HIS A 165 12.49 1.51 -15.93
CA HIS A 165 12.07 2.91 -15.80
C HIS A 165 12.85 3.66 -14.71
N LEU A 166 13.26 2.97 -13.64
CA LEU A 166 14.15 3.53 -12.62
C LEU A 166 15.50 4.00 -13.21
N GLN A 167 16.02 3.31 -14.23
CA GLN A 167 17.25 3.73 -14.93
C GLN A 167 17.06 5.06 -15.68
N TYR A 168 15.83 5.39 -16.08
CA TYR A 168 15.46 6.65 -16.72
C TYR A 168 14.98 7.72 -15.71
N GLN A 169 15.44 7.65 -14.46
CA GLN A 169 15.18 8.66 -13.41
C GLN A 169 13.70 8.80 -13.02
N LEU A 170 12.93 7.71 -13.06
CA LEU A 170 11.61 7.66 -12.43
C LEU A 170 11.72 8.12 -10.96
N ASP A 171 10.93 9.11 -10.56
CA ASP A 171 10.78 9.49 -9.15
C ASP A 171 9.67 8.63 -8.50
N PRO A 172 10.01 7.64 -7.64
CA PRO A 172 9.06 6.70 -7.08
C PRO A 172 7.90 7.36 -6.32
N MET A 173 6.71 6.77 -6.46
CA MET A 173 5.47 7.20 -5.82
C MET A 173 4.71 6.00 -5.29
N ALA A 174 4.00 6.16 -4.17
CA ALA A 174 3.11 5.13 -3.65
C ALA A 174 1.65 5.43 -3.95
N ILE A 175 0.93 4.37 -4.34
CA ILE A 175 -0.51 4.36 -4.49
C ILE A 175 -1.06 3.45 -3.40
N GLY A 176 -1.82 4.02 -2.46
CA GLY A 176 -2.41 3.30 -1.36
C GLY A 176 -3.25 4.23 -0.50
N ARG A 177 -4.07 3.66 0.37
CA ARG A 177 -4.99 4.46 1.19
C ARG A 177 -4.27 5.38 2.20
N ALA A 178 -3.10 4.94 2.67
CA ALA A 178 -2.28 5.70 3.61
C ALA A 178 -1.49 6.85 2.94
N SER A 179 -1.27 6.80 1.62
CA SER A 179 -0.66 7.90 0.87
C SER A 179 -1.70 8.93 0.44
N LYS A 180 -1.27 10.12 -0.01
CA LYS A 180 -2.20 11.10 -0.58
C LYS A 180 -2.84 10.53 -1.85
N THR A 181 -4.10 10.89 -2.10
CA THR A 181 -4.80 10.53 -3.33
C THR A 181 -3.99 10.93 -4.56
N LYS A 182 -3.82 9.99 -5.49
CA LYS A 182 -3.09 10.19 -6.75
C LYS A 182 -4.09 10.34 -7.89
N VAL A 183 -3.73 11.15 -8.88
CA VAL A 183 -4.49 11.34 -10.12
C VAL A 183 -3.69 10.78 -11.28
N ASN A 184 -4.37 10.19 -12.26
CA ASN A 184 -3.77 9.66 -13.47
C ASN A 184 -4.33 10.40 -14.70
N ALA A 185 -3.45 10.87 -15.56
CA ALA A 185 -3.82 11.48 -16.84
C ALA A 185 -3.57 10.48 -17.96
N ASN A 186 -4.62 10.12 -18.71
CA ASN A 186 -4.48 9.26 -19.88
C ASN A 186 -4.01 10.07 -21.09
N MET A 187 -3.04 9.54 -21.82
CA MET A 187 -2.55 10.13 -23.07
C MET A 187 -2.53 9.06 -24.16
N GLY A 188 -2.63 9.48 -25.41
CA GLY A 188 -2.61 8.57 -26.55
C GLY A 188 -2.62 9.29 -27.89
N ALA A 189 -1.83 8.76 -28.81
CA ALA A 189 -1.82 9.14 -30.21
C ALA A 189 -3.13 8.73 -30.89
N SER A 190 -3.80 9.66 -31.57
CA SER A 190 -4.89 9.33 -32.48
C SER A 190 -4.31 9.04 -33.87
N PRO A 191 -4.80 8.02 -34.60
CA PRO A 191 -4.30 7.70 -35.95
C PRO A 191 -4.46 8.84 -36.96
N VAL A 192 -5.22 9.89 -36.61
CA VAL A 192 -5.53 11.03 -37.47
C VAL A 192 -4.63 12.25 -37.21
N SER A 193 -3.98 12.33 -36.03
CA SER A 193 -3.09 13.43 -35.67
C SER A 193 -2.33 13.08 -34.40
N SER A 194 -1.02 12.88 -34.50
CA SER A 194 -0.11 12.92 -33.35
C SER A 194 1.34 12.88 -33.83
N GLY A 195 2.05 14.00 -33.69
CA GLY A 195 3.50 14.00 -33.71
C GLY A 195 4.05 13.60 -32.34
N THR A 196 5.19 12.91 -32.30
CA THR A 196 5.86 12.51 -31.04
C THR A 196 6.10 13.70 -30.11
N ASP A 197 6.47 14.86 -30.67
CA ASP A 197 6.74 16.08 -29.90
C ASP A 197 5.49 16.64 -29.20
N GLU A 198 4.32 16.55 -29.85
CA GLU A 198 3.05 17.00 -29.25
C GLU A 198 2.66 16.13 -28.06
N GLU A 199 2.89 14.82 -28.14
CA GLU A 199 2.63 13.90 -27.02
C GLU A 199 3.57 14.16 -25.84
N VAL A 200 4.84 14.49 -26.09
CA VAL A 200 5.78 14.89 -25.02
C VAL A 200 5.35 16.19 -24.35
N ILE A 201 4.80 17.15 -25.12
CA ILE A 201 4.27 18.39 -24.55
C ILE A 201 3.04 18.10 -23.66
N LYS A 202 2.12 17.25 -24.12
CA LYS A 202 0.96 16.83 -23.32
C LYS A 202 1.39 16.17 -22.00
N LEU A 203 2.41 15.30 -22.04
CA LEU A 203 2.99 14.68 -20.85
C LEU A 203 3.49 15.72 -19.86
N LYS A 204 4.39 16.61 -20.31
CA LYS A 204 4.97 17.65 -19.46
C LYS A 204 3.91 18.59 -18.90
N TRP A 205 2.84 18.83 -19.64
CA TRP A 205 1.73 19.66 -19.18
C TRP A 205 0.92 18.94 -18.09
N ALA A 206 0.61 17.66 -18.28
CA ALA A 206 -0.13 16.85 -17.32
C ALA A 206 0.66 16.58 -16.02
N GLU A 207 1.99 16.46 -16.08
CA GLU A 207 2.82 16.29 -14.88
C GLU A 207 2.92 17.59 -14.05
N ARG A 208 2.78 18.75 -14.70
CA ARG A 208 2.92 20.06 -14.05
C ARG A 208 1.69 20.47 -13.24
N TRP A 209 0.49 20.02 -13.61
CA TRP A 209 -0.79 20.48 -13.09
C TRP A 209 -1.60 19.35 -12.45
#